data_AF-A0AAN6N5E3-F1
#
_entry.id   AF-A0AAN6N5E3-F1
#
_cell.length_a   1.000
_cell.length_b   1.000
_cell.length_c   1.000
_cell.angle_alpha   90.00
_cell.angle_beta   90.00
_cell.angle_gamma   90.00
#
_symmetry.space_group_name_H-M   'P 1'
#
loop_
_entity.id
_entity.type
_entity.pdbx_description
1 polymer ?
#
loop_
_entity_poly.entity_id
_entity_poly.type
_entity_poly.pdbx_seq_one_letter_code
_entity_poly.pdbx_strand_id
1 'polypeptide(L)'
;MDDAHIAFETGVGGLDVVIGTSHMLREYPHGKTPAIEVIEFIKSKGLEVRFSSEDSSRSDLVDLLKLSRKQVYDLARTLRGVVSCDIEIHLYNNTGCAIANAYCALEAGTTHVDTSVIGIGGRNGITPLGGLMARMIVADRA
;
A
#
# COMPACT_ATOMS: atom_id res chain seq x y z
N MET A 1 -19.04 3.04 -5.60
CA MET A 1 -19.49 4.42 -5.31
C MET A 1 -20.13 4.50 -3.93
N ASP A 2 -21.04 3.59 -3.59
CA ASP A 2 -21.74 3.55 -2.29
C ASP A 2 -20.79 3.59 -1.09
N ASP A 3 -19.70 2.82 -1.11
CA ASP A 3 -18.70 2.82 -0.01
C ASP A 3 -18.07 4.21 0.19
N ALA A 4 -17.80 4.93 -0.91
CA ALA A 4 -17.21 6.26 -0.85
C ALA A 4 -18.20 7.31 -0.32
N HIS A 5 -19.48 7.17 -0.63
CA HIS A 5 -20.55 7.99 -0.07
C HIS A 5 -20.68 7.77 1.44
N ILE A 6 -20.76 6.51 1.88
CA ILE A 6 -20.86 6.15 3.29
C ILE A 6 -19.64 6.69 4.05
N ALA A 7 -18.43 6.47 3.52
CA ALA A 7 -17.21 6.98 4.13
C ALA A 7 -17.24 8.51 4.27
N PHE A 8 -17.63 9.24 3.22
CA PHE A 8 -17.77 10.69 3.29
C PHE A 8 -18.75 11.14 4.39
N GLU A 9 -19.90 10.46 4.54
CA GLU A 9 -20.89 10.77 5.58
C GLU A 9 -20.37 10.57 7.00
N THR A 10 -19.37 9.71 7.19
CA THR A 10 -18.72 9.54 8.51
C THR A 10 -17.80 10.70 8.91
N GLY A 11 -17.48 11.60 7.98
CA GLY A 11 -16.61 12.76 8.24
C GLY A 11 -15.11 12.45 8.20
N VAL A 12 -14.69 11.40 7.50
CA VAL A 12 -13.26 11.11 7.27
C VAL A 12 -12.55 12.25 6.54
N GLY A 13 -11.26 12.43 6.81
CA GLY A 13 -10.41 13.38 6.08
C GLY A 13 -9.92 12.88 4.72
N GLY A 14 -10.00 11.56 4.49
CA GLY A 14 -9.55 10.92 3.26
C GLY A 14 -9.99 9.47 3.15
N LEU A 15 -9.89 8.92 1.95
CA LEU A 15 -10.21 7.53 1.65
C LEU A 15 -9.01 6.83 1.00
N ASP A 16 -8.62 5.71 1.60
CA ASP A 16 -7.67 4.78 1.00
C ASP A 16 -8.43 3.76 0.15
N VAL A 17 -8.34 3.92 -1.17
CA VAL A 17 -9.07 3.12 -2.15
C VAL A 17 -8.17 1.98 -2.61
N VAL A 18 -8.69 0.75 -2.54
CA VAL A 18 -7.96 -0.46 -2.92
C VAL A 18 -8.57 -1.05 -4.20
N ILE A 19 -7.74 -1.40 -5.18
CA ILE A 19 -8.17 -2.08 -6.42
C ILE A 19 -7.30 -3.30 -6.70
N GLY A 20 -7.94 -4.45 -6.93
CA GLY A 20 -7.26 -5.66 -7.35
C GLY A 20 -6.61 -5.52 -8.74
N THR A 21 -5.29 -5.66 -8.81
CA THR A 21 -4.55 -5.54 -10.08
C THR A 21 -4.07 -6.86 -10.65
N SER A 22 -4.15 -7.97 -9.90
CA SER A 22 -3.65 -9.28 -10.37
C SER A 22 -4.57 -9.87 -11.44
N HIS A 23 -4.02 -10.74 -12.30
CA HIS A 23 -4.78 -11.39 -13.38
C HIS A 23 -6.04 -12.08 -12.83
N MET A 24 -5.90 -12.77 -11.70
CA MET A 24 -7.00 -13.42 -10.99
C MET A 24 -8.07 -12.43 -10.51
N LEU A 25 -7.69 -11.28 -9.94
CA LEU A 25 -8.63 -10.26 -9.48
C LEU A 25 -9.28 -9.48 -10.64
N ARG A 26 -8.62 -9.44 -11.81
CA ARG A 26 -9.21 -8.90 -13.04
C ARG A 26 -10.22 -9.86 -13.68
N GLU A 27 -9.99 -11.17 -13.59
CA GLU A 27 -10.92 -12.21 -14.08
C GLU A 27 -12.13 -12.42 -13.15
N TYR A 28 -11.96 -12.24 -11.84
CA TYR A 28 -13.03 -12.32 -10.84
C TYR A 28 -13.20 -11.00 -10.07
N PRO A 29 -13.64 -9.91 -10.73
CA PRO A 29 -13.71 -8.60 -10.11
C PRO A 29 -14.85 -8.51 -9.09
N HIS A 30 -14.53 -7.97 -7.90
CA HIS A 30 -15.53 -7.55 -6.92
C HIS A 30 -16.11 -6.19 -7.33
N GLY A 31 -17.14 -6.20 -8.19
CA GLY A 31 -17.88 -5.00 -8.60
C GLY A 31 -17.21 -4.19 -9.71
N LYS A 32 -18.01 -3.60 -10.60
CA LYS A 32 -17.57 -2.96 -11.85
C LYS A 32 -17.70 -1.43 -11.83
N THR A 33 -17.33 -0.77 -10.73
CA THR A 33 -17.21 0.71 -10.80
C THR A 33 -15.82 1.06 -11.31
N PRO A 34 -15.68 1.86 -12.37
CA PRO A 34 -14.38 2.36 -12.79
C PRO A 34 -13.71 3.13 -11.66
N ALA A 35 -12.47 2.76 -11.33
CA ALA A 35 -11.62 3.40 -10.31
C ALA A 35 -11.64 4.93 -10.37
N ILE A 36 -11.63 5.44 -11.59
CA ILE A 36 -11.53 6.86 -11.93
C ILE A 36 -12.74 7.63 -11.40
N GLU A 37 -13.95 7.10 -11.56
CA GLU A 37 -15.18 7.76 -11.10
C GLU A 37 -15.20 7.92 -9.58
N VAL A 38 -14.71 6.91 -8.85
CA VAL A 38 -14.59 6.96 -7.39
C VAL A 38 -13.57 8.00 -6.97
N ILE A 39 -12.41 8.05 -7.64
CA ILE A 39 -11.35 9.03 -7.36
C ILE A 39 -11.84 10.46 -7.62
N GLU A 40 -12.52 10.68 -8.74
CA GLU A 40 -13.10 11.99 -9.09
C GLU A 40 -14.15 12.43 -8.08
N PHE A 41 -15.00 11.51 -7.63
CA PHE A 41 -15.96 11.78 -6.56
C PHE A 41 -15.27 12.21 -5.26
N ILE A 42 -14.28 11.45 -4.77
CA ILE A 42 -13.57 11.77 -3.51
C ILE A 42 -12.91 13.15 -3.62
N LYS A 43 -12.23 13.42 -4.73
CA LYS A 43 -11.63 14.74 -5.01
C LYS A 43 -12.67 15.86 -5.05
N SER A 44 -13.85 15.63 -5.63
CA SER A 44 -14.94 16.62 -5.66
C SER A 44 -15.46 17.00 -4.28
N LYS A 45 -15.24 16.15 -3.27
CA LYS A 45 -15.58 16.40 -1.86
C LYS A 45 -14.46 17.07 -1.08
N GLY A 46 -13.31 17.35 -1.69
CA GLY A 46 -12.15 17.94 -1.04
C GLY A 46 -11.43 17.00 -0.08
N LEU A 47 -11.67 15.69 -0.20
CA LEU A 47 -11.03 14.67 0.63
C LEU A 47 -9.69 14.22 0.04
N GLU A 48 -8.76 13.79 0.89
CA GLU A 48 -7.57 13.08 0.45
C GLU A 48 -7.98 11.74 -0.18
N VAL A 49 -7.36 11.38 -1.29
CA VAL A 49 -7.56 10.07 -1.91
C VAL A 49 -6.21 9.40 -2.04
N ARG A 50 -6.10 8.22 -1.43
CA ARG A 50 -4.96 7.34 -1.62
C ARG A 50 -5.40 6.15 -2.45
N PHE A 51 -4.48 5.63 -3.25
CA PHE A 51 -4.76 4.53 -4.15
C PHE A 51 -3.75 3.42 -3.94
N SER A 52 -4.24 2.24 -3.58
CA SER A 52 -3.45 1.04 -3.36
C SER A 52 -3.91 -0.07 -4.29
N SER A 53 -2.96 -0.79 -4.87
CA SER A 53 -3.28 -2.00 -5.62
C SER A 53 -3.31 -3.20 -4.69
N GLU A 54 -4.46 -3.86 -4.60
CA GLU A 54 -4.49 -5.17 -3.93
C GLU A 54 -3.76 -6.17 -4.81
N ASP A 55 -2.95 -6.98 -4.15
CA ASP A 55 -2.27 -8.07 -4.81
C ASP A 55 -1.33 -7.63 -5.93
N SER A 56 -0.77 -6.41 -5.84
CA SER A 56 0.33 -5.97 -6.72
C SER A 56 1.51 -6.94 -6.67
N SER A 57 1.60 -7.74 -5.60
CA SER A 57 2.42 -8.94 -5.50
C SER A 57 2.28 -9.95 -6.64
N ARG A 58 1.08 -10.15 -7.14
CA ARG A 58 0.78 -11.27 -8.06
C ARG A 58 0.23 -10.77 -9.39
N SER A 59 0.51 -9.51 -9.75
CA SER A 59 0.32 -8.94 -11.08
C SER A 59 1.60 -9.11 -11.92
N ASP A 60 1.49 -9.47 -13.21
CA ASP A 60 2.66 -9.66 -14.11
C ASP A 60 3.61 -8.44 -14.11
N LEU A 61 4.95 -8.54 -14.06
CA LEU A 61 5.89 -9.64 -14.35
C LEU A 61 6.19 -10.56 -13.13
N VAL A 62 5.37 -11.61 -13.03
CA VAL A 62 5.61 -12.97 -12.52
C VAL A 62 6.07 -13.17 -11.06
N ASP A 63 5.09 -13.46 -10.21
CA ASP A 63 5.16 -14.16 -8.91
C ASP A 63 5.96 -13.49 -7.76
N LEU A 64 5.46 -12.38 -7.17
CA LEU A 64 5.92 -11.91 -5.84
C LEU A 64 5.38 -12.82 -4.71
N LEU A 65 5.71 -14.11 -4.77
CA LEU A 65 5.57 -14.97 -3.60
C LEU A 65 6.70 -14.76 -2.58
N LYS A 66 7.78 -14.01 -2.94
CA LYS A 66 8.86 -13.62 -2.02
C LYS A 66 9.55 -12.33 -2.48
N LEU A 67 8.96 -11.16 -2.25
CA LEU A 67 9.70 -9.91 -2.43
C LEU A 67 10.88 -9.86 -1.45
N SER A 68 12.08 -10.02 -1.99
CA SER A 68 13.32 -9.66 -1.30
C SER A 68 13.44 -8.15 -1.20
N ARG A 69 14.21 -7.67 -0.22
CA ARG A 69 14.49 -6.24 0.00
C ARG A 69 14.85 -5.48 -1.28
N LYS A 70 15.69 -6.08 -2.13
CA LYS A 70 16.14 -5.47 -3.39
C LYS A 70 14.97 -5.25 -4.36
N GLN A 71 14.10 -6.24 -4.50
CA GLN A 71 12.94 -6.13 -5.40
C GLN A 71 11.97 -5.05 -4.94
N VAL A 72 11.77 -4.91 -3.62
CA VAL A 72 10.96 -3.82 -3.05
C VAL A 72 11.56 -2.46 -3.36
N TYR A 73 12.87 -2.32 -3.14
CA TYR A 73 13.58 -1.08 -3.46
C TYR A 73 13.45 -0.71 -4.94
N ASP A 74 13.76 -1.65 -5.85
CA ASP A 74 13.74 -1.40 -7.30
C ASP A 74 12.33 -1.02 -7.78
N LEU A 75 11.29 -1.70 -7.25
CA LEU A 75 9.90 -1.42 -7.57
C LEU A 75 9.49 -0.02 -7.08
N ALA A 76 9.73 0.28 -5.81
CA ALA A 76 9.41 1.58 -5.22
C ALA A 76 10.16 2.71 -5.93
N ARG A 77 11.43 2.48 -6.31
CA ARG A 77 12.25 3.47 -7.02
C ARG A 77 11.73 3.73 -8.42
N THR A 78 11.32 2.67 -9.12
CA THR A 78 10.70 2.77 -10.45
C THR A 78 9.39 3.55 -10.36
N LEU A 79 8.53 3.19 -9.39
CA LEU A 79 7.25 3.86 -9.15
C LEU A 79 7.44 5.35 -8.85
N ARG A 80 8.41 5.69 -7.99
CA ARG A 80 8.79 7.07 -7.69
C ARG A 80 9.22 7.86 -8.92
N GLY A 81 9.83 7.21 -9.91
CA GLY A 81 10.23 7.85 -11.18
C GLY A 81 9.08 8.15 -12.14
N VAL A 82 7.91 7.52 -11.97
CA VAL A 82 6.77 7.64 -12.90
C VAL A 82 5.56 8.38 -12.33
N VAL A 83 5.42 8.43 -11.01
CA VAL A 83 4.38 9.23 -10.34
C VAL A 83 4.96 10.50 -9.75
N SER A 84 4.13 11.53 -9.53
CA SER A 84 4.50 12.77 -8.82
C SER A 84 3.85 12.90 -7.44
N CYS A 85 2.83 12.09 -7.16
CA CYS A 85 2.17 12.06 -5.85
C CYS A 85 2.98 11.26 -4.81
N ASP A 86 2.48 11.28 -3.57
CA ASP A 86 2.97 10.42 -2.50
C ASP A 86 2.76 8.94 -2.83
N ILE A 87 3.59 8.09 -2.21
CA ILE A 87 3.59 6.64 -2.38
C ILE A 87 3.44 5.99 -1.01
N GLU A 88 2.50 5.07 -0.92
CA GLU A 88 2.29 4.19 0.23
C GLU A 88 2.78 2.78 -0.08
N ILE A 89 3.15 2.03 0.96
CA ILE A 89 3.38 0.60 0.87
C ILE A 89 2.69 -0.17 1.99
N HIS A 90 2.07 -1.29 1.62
CA HIS A 90 1.46 -2.25 2.53
C HIS A 90 2.15 -3.61 2.41
N LEU A 91 2.73 -4.11 3.50
CA LEU A 91 3.61 -5.28 3.48
C LEU A 91 3.16 -6.33 4.49
N TYR A 92 2.83 -7.52 3.99
CA TYR A 92 2.60 -8.69 4.82
C TYR A 92 3.91 -9.30 5.33
N ASN A 93 3.84 -9.91 6.52
CA ASN A 93 4.99 -10.46 7.21
C ASN A 93 5.14 -11.98 7.07
N ASN A 94 4.54 -12.60 6.04
CA ASN A 94 4.51 -14.07 5.86
C ASN A 94 5.88 -14.75 5.92
N THR A 95 6.93 -14.04 5.50
CA THR A 95 8.31 -14.52 5.47
C THR A 95 9.21 -13.85 6.51
N GLY A 96 8.66 -13.05 7.42
CA GLY A 96 9.43 -12.31 8.42
C GLY A 96 10.15 -11.06 7.89
N CYS A 97 9.87 -10.64 6.65
CA CYS A 97 10.62 -9.57 5.97
C CYS A 97 9.94 -8.19 6.00
N ALA A 98 8.76 -8.02 6.63
CA ALA A 98 7.96 -6.81 6.46
C ALA A 98 8.70 -5.52 6.87
N ILE A 99 9.38 -5.52 8.03
CA ILE A 99 10.16 -4.35 8.50
C ILE A 99 11.28 -4.00 7.52
N ALA A 100 12.00 -5.01 7.02
CA ALA A 100 13.14 -4.80 6.16
C ALA A 100 12.70 -4.31 4.77
N ASN A 101 11.60 -4.83 4.26
CA ASN A 101 10.98 -4.38 3.03
C ASN A 101 10.44 -2.95 3.16
N ALA A 102 9.82 -2.60 4.28
CA ALA A 102 9.34 -1.24 4.56
C ALA A 102 10.49 -0.24 4.60
N TYR A 103 11.58 -0.59 5.27
CA TYR A 103 12.79 0.25 5.31
C TYR A 103 13.36 0.48 3.91
N CYS A 104 13.50 -0.57 3.09
CA CYS A 104 13.98 -0.42 1.71
C CYS A 104 13.03 0.37 0.82
N ALA A 105 11.71 0.26 1.02
CA ALA A 105 10.74 1.09 0.29
C ALA A 105 10.92 2.58 0.61
N LEU A 106 11.11 2.91 1.89
CA LEU A 106 11.41 4.28 2.32
C LEU A 106 12.72 4.80 1.72
N GLU A 107 13.78 3.99 1.70
CA GLU A 107 15.05 4.35 1.03
C GLU A 107 14.88 4.62 -0.48
N ALA A 108 13.89 4.00 -1.12
CA ALA A 108 13.60 4.17 -2.54
C ALA A 108 12.72 5.40 -2.86
N GLY A 109 12.12 6.02 -1.84
CA GLY A 109 11.29 7.22 -1.97
C GLY A 109 9.80 7.01 -1.72
N THR A 110 9.39 5.90 -1.11
CA THR A 110 8.07 5.76 -0.50
C THR A 110 7.92 6.79 0.62
N THR A 111 6.73 7.36 0.76
CA THR A 111 6.42 8.42 1.75
C THR A 111 5.62 7.92 2.94
N HIS A 112 4.90 6.79 2.78
CA HIS A 112 4.00 6.25 3.79
C HIS A 112 4.15 4.72 3.90
N VAL A 113 4.06 4.19 5.11
CA VAL A 113 4.13 2.75 5.37
C VAL A 113 2.97 2.34 6.27
N ASP A 114 2.19 1.37 5.82
CA ASP A 114 1.16 0.76 6.66
C ASP A 114 1.78 -0.08 7.75
N THR A 115 1.30 0.15 8.96
CA THR A 115 1.72 -0.61 10.14
C THR A 115 0.51 -0.99 10.99
N SER A 116 0.72 -1.94 11.89
CA SER A 116 -0.26 -2.30 12.89
C SER A 116 0.41 -2.45 14.25
N VAL A 117 -0.34 -2.16 15.32
CA VAL A 117 0.11 -2.43 16.69
C VAL A 117 0.42 -3.92 16.79
N ILE A 118 1.64 -4.23 17.23
CA ILE A 118 2.24 -5.58 17.27
C ILE A 118 2.19 -6.37 15.94
N GLY A 119 1.87 -5.71 14.82
CA GLY A 119 1.79 -6.31 13.49
C GLY A 119 0.51 -7.08 13.20
N ILE A 120 -0.58 -6.93 13.96
CA ILE A 120 -1.83 -7.67 13.70
C ILE A 120 -2.36 -7.37 12.30
N GLY A 121 -2.72 -8.42 11.57
CA GLY A 121 -3.31 -8.36 10.24
C GLY A 121 -3.61 -9.76 9.71
N GLY A 122 -4.00 -9.87 8.44
CA GLY A 122 -4.27 -11.18 7.83
C GLY A 122 -3.09 -12.15 7.94
N ARG A 123 -3.38 -13.43 8.15
CA ARG A 123 -2.38 -14.51 8.36
C ARG A 123 -1.50 -14.25 9.57
N ASN A 124 -0.19 -14.04 9.37
CA ASN A 124 0.76 -13.73 10.43
C ASN A 124 1.07 -12.22 10.52
N GLY A 125 0.22 -11.39 9.89
CA GLY A 125 0.25 -9.96 10.08
C GLY A 125 1.00 -9.15 9.03
N ILE A 126 1.19 -7.87 9.35
CA ILE A 126 1.84 -6.86 8.51
C ILE A 126 3.06 -6.26 9.22
N THR A 127 3.64 -5.19 8.68
CA THR A 127 4.73 -4.45 9.34
C THR A 127 4.35 -4.03 10.77
N PRO A 128 5.03 -4.53 11.82
CA PRO A 128 4.71 -4.15 13.19
C PRO A 128 5.20 -2.73 13.49
N LEU A 129 4.33 -1.88 14.00
CA LEU A 129 4.62 -0.47 14.31
C LEU A 129 5.88 -0.31 15.18
N GLY A 130 5.91 -0.99 16.33
CA GLY A 130 7.06 -0.91 17.25
C GLY A 130 8.37 -1.42 16.65
N GLY A 131 8.31 -2.47 15.81
CA GLY A 131 9.48 -3.00 15.13
C GLY A 131 10.02 -2.05 14.06
N LEU A 132 9.13 -1.40 13.30
CA LEU A 132 9.54 -0.37 12.33
C LEU A 132 10.11 0.86 13.02
N MET A 133 9.47 1.36 14.09
CA MET A 133 9.98 2.48 14.87
C MET A 133 11.40 2.20 15.40
N ALA A 134 11.62 1.01 15.98
CA ALA A 134 12.94 0.61 16.45
C ALA A 134 13.99 0.63 15.33
N ARG A 135 13.63 0.18 14.11
CA ARG A 135 14.51 0.26 12.94
C ARG A 135 14.83 1.71 12.56
N MET A 136 13.85 2.60 12.56
CA MET A 136 14.03 4.01 12.19
C MET A 136 14.88 4.78 13.20
N ILE A 137 14.69 4.55 14.49
CA ILE A 137 15.49 5.18 15.56
C ILE A 137 16.98 4.86 15.40
N VAL A 138 17.31 3.64 14.95
CA VAL A 138 18.71 3.24 14.72
C VAL A 138 19.24 3.83 13.42
N ALA A 139 18.42 3.93 12.38
CA ALA A 139 18.82 4.49 11.09
C ALA A 139 19.11 6.00 11.15
N ASP A 140 18.33 6.76 11.91
CA ASP A 140 18.50 8.21 12.10
C ASP A 140 19.79 8.59 12.84
N ARG A 141 20.40 7.62 13.55
CA ARG A 141 21.64 7.80 14.30
C ARG A 141 22.90 7.42 13.54
N ALA A 142 22.77 6.92 12.32
CA ALA A 142 23.88 6.49 11.46
C ALA A 142 24.30 7.61 10.50
#